data_AF-A0A0N4V0G0-F1
#
_entry.id   AF-A0A0N4V0G0-F1
#
_cell.length_a   1.000
_cell.length_b   1.000
_cell.length_c   1.000
_cell.angle_alpha   90.00
_cell.angle_beta   90.00
_cell.angle_gamma   90.00
#
_symmetry.space_group_name_H-M   'P 1'
#
loop_
_entity.id
_entity.type
_entity.pdbx_description
1 polymer ?
#
loop_
_entity_poly.entity_id
_entity_poly.type
_entity_poly.pdbx_seq_one_letter_code
_entity_poly.pdbx_strand_id
1 'polypeptide(L)'
;LSVLSAHGIPRACVSHGVKRILWSLVLFSCIVAFLFQAKEIIERFFRYDVIVGVEVKFEKIQFPAVTVCNLNPYKHSLVQRFSKLPIYSKEAVR
;
A
#
# COMPACT_ATOMS: atom_id res chain seq x y z
N LEU A 1 3.01 -46.44 0.25
CA LEU A 1 2.21 -45.24 -0.10
C LEU A 1 2.16 -44.19 1.02
N SER A 2 2.61 -44.48 2.24
CA SER A 2 2.69 -43.56 3.40
C SER A 2 3.83 -42.52 3.34
N VAL A 3 4.64 -42.54 2.27
CA VAL A 3 5.79 -41.64 2.05
C VAL A 3 5.48 -40.42 1.18
N LEU A 4 4.23 -40.25 0.72
CA LEU A 4 3.83 -39.00 0.07
C LEU A 4 3.59 -37.94 1.15
N SER A 5 4.30 -36.81 1.10
CA SER A 5 4.15 -35.68 2.04
C SER A 5 2.68 -35.19 2.15
N ALA A 6 1.88 -35.43 1.12
CA ALA A 6 0.44 -35.19 1.12
C ALA A 6 -0.33 -36.24 1.94
N HIS A 7 -0.55 -35.93 3.22
CA HIS A 7 -1.23 -36.77 4.22
C HIS A 7 -2.65 -37.25 3.82
N GLY A 8 -3.35 -36.53 2.93
CA GLY A 8 -4.71 -36.87 2.49
C GLY A 8 -4.77 -37.93 1.38
N ILE A 9 -3.71 -38.10 0.60
CA ILE A 9 -3.68 -39.01 -0.57
C ILE A 9 -3.80 -40.48 -0.17
N PRO A 10 -3.07 -40.99 0.85
CA PRO A 10 -3.23 -42.37 1.30
C PRO A 10 -4.66 -42.68 1.79
N ARG A 11 -5.34 -41.73 2.42
CA ARG A 11 -6.72 -41.92 2.92
C ARG A 11 -7.75 -41.94 1.81
N ALA A 12 -7.58 -41.13 0.77
CA ALA A 12 -8.43 -41.15 -0.42
C ALA A 12 -8.22 -42.42 -1.27
N CYS A 13 -7.01 -42.98 -1.31
CA CYS A 13 -6.68 -44.16 -2.12
C CYS A 13 -7.03 -45.50 -1.44
N VAL A 14 -6.87 -45.61 -0.12
CA VAL A 14 -7.06 -46.88 0.62
C VAL A 14 -8.51 -47.07 1.10
N SER A 15 -9.31 -46.00 1.12
CA SER A 15 -10.70 -46.04 1.58
C SER A 15 -11.67 -46.61 0.52
N HIS A 16 -12.77 -47.23 0.96
CA HIS A 16 -13.83 -47.78 0.10
C HIS A 16 -15.20 -47.13 0.37
N GLY A 17 -16.10 -47.19 -0.62
CA GLY A 17 -17.48 -46.70 -0.52
C GLY A 17 -17.58 -45.20 -0.19
N VAL A 18 -18.53 -44.84 0.69
CA VAL A 18 -18.81 -43.45 1.10
C VAL A 18 -17.58 -42.75 1.67
N LYS A 19 -16.76 -43.47 2.44
CA LYS A 19 -15.55 -42.92 3.03
C LYS A 19 -14.55 -42.47 1.96
N ARG A 20 -14.47 -43.18 0.83
CA ARG A 20 -13.60 -42.81 -0.30
C ARG A 20 -14.04 -41.48 -0.90
N ILE A 21 -15.34 -41.35 -1.14
CA ILE A 21 -15.95 -40.13 -1.68
C ILE A 21 -15.68 -38.95 -0.75
N LEU A 22 -15.89 -39.14 0.57
CA LEU A 22 -15.60 -38.11 1.56
C LEU A 22 -14.12 -37.68 1.54
N TRP A 23 -13.17 -38.61 1.57
CA TRP A 23 -11.74 -38.28 1.52
C TRP A 23 -11.33 -37.63 0.19
N SER A 24 -11.91 -38.05 -0.93
CA SER A 24 -11.70 -37.40 -2.23
C SER A 24 -12.24 -35.97 -2.27
N LEU A 25 -13.44 -35.73 -1.72
CA LEU A 25 -14.02 -34.38 -1.63
C LEU A 25 -13.19 -33.46 -0.74
N VAL A 26 -12.74 -33.94 0.42
CA VAL A 26 -11.87 -33.18 1.32
C VAL A 26 -10.56 -32.82 0.62
N LEU A 27 -9.93 -33.80 -0.04
CA LEU A 27 -8.69 -33.56 -0.78
C LEU A 27 -8.89 -32.54 -1.91
N PHE A 28 -9.97 -32.67 -2.67
CA PHE A 28 -10.31 -31.75 -3.74
C PHE A 28 -10.54 -30.33 -3.21
N SER A 29 -11.29 -30.19 -2.12
CA SER A 29 -11.51 -28.90 -1.45
C SER A 29 -10.20 -28.25 -1.01
N CYS A 30 -9.26 -29.02 -0.45
CA CYS A 30 -7.94 -28.51 -0.07
C CYS A 30 -7.13 -28.04 -1.28
N ILE A 31 -7.18 -28.77 -2.40
CA ILE A 31 -6.50 -28.38 -3.64
C ILE A 31 -7.07 -27.07 -4.18
N VAL A 32 -8.41 -26.94 -4.24
CA VAL A 32 -9.06 -25.71 -4.70
C VAL A 32 -8.70 -24.52 -3.81
N ALA A 33 -8.75 -24.69 -2.48
CA ALA A 33 -8.38 -23.64 -1.53
C ALA A 33 -6.90 -23.24 -1.65
N PHE A 34 -6.01 -24.21 -1.85
CA PHE A 34 -4.58 -23.96 -2.07
C PHE A 34 -4.35 -23.16 -3.35
N LEU A 35 -4.98 -23.55 -4.46
CA LEU A 35 -4.85 -22.83 -5.74
C LEU A 35 -5.39 -21.39 -5.64
N PHE A 36 -6.50 -21.20 -4.93
CA PHE A 36 -7.04 -19.86 -4.68
C PHE A 36 -6.08 -19.00 -3.86
N GLN A 37 -5.56 -19.52 -2.75
CA GLN A 37 -4.56 -18.82 -1.93
C GLN A 37 -3.27 -18.52 -2.72
N ALA A 38 -2.79 -19.48 -3.51
CA ALA A 38 -1.60 -19.29 -4.34
C ALA A 38 -1.80 -18.17 -5.36
N LYS A 39 -2.97 -18.12 -6.00
CA LYS A 39 -3.35 -17.03 -6.91
C LYS A 39 -3.31 -15.67 -6.20
N GLU A 40 -3.97 -15.54 -5.05
CA GLU A 40 -3.98 -14.28 -4.28
C GLU A 40 -2.57 -13.83 -3.88
N ILE A 41 -1.71 -14.76 -3.46
CA ILE A 41 -0.31 -14.47 -3.11
C ILE A 41 0.47 -13.99 -4.33
N ILE A 42 0.30 -14.63 -5.48
CA ILE A 42 0.96 -14.25 -6.73
C ILE A 42 0.50 -12.85 -7.16
N GLU A 43 -0.81 -12.58 -7.14
CA GLU A 43 -1.35 -11.26 -7.47
C GLU A 43 -0.80 -10.20 -6.51
N ARG A 44 -0.78 -10.48 -5.21
CA ARG A 44 -0.22 -9.58 -4.20
C ARG A 44 1.28 -9.32 -4.41
N PHE A 45 2.04 -10.34 -4.83
CA PHE A 45 3.46 -10.18 -5.15
C PHE A 45 3.67 -9.22 -6.33
N PHE A 46 2.85 -9.34 -7.39
CA PHE A 46 2.94 -8.45 -8.57
C PHE A 46 2.36 -7.05 -8.35
N ARG A 47 1.71 -6.77 -7.22
CA ARG A 47 1.29 -5.40 -6.86
C ARG A 47 2.45 -4.54 -6.37
N TYR A 48 3.60 -5.14 -6.03
CA TYR A 48 4.78 -4.44 -5.51
C TYR A 48 4.46 -3.49 -4.33
N ASP A 49 3.46 -3.84 -3.53
CA ASP A 49 3.04 -3.01 -2.39
C ASP A 49 4.16 -2.96 -1.35
N VAL A 50 4.53 -1.74 -0.95
CA VAL A 50 5.57 -1.50 0.07
C VAL A 50 4.90 -1.29 1.42
N ILE A 51 5.22 -2.14 2.40
CA ILE A 51 4.79 -1.97 3.79
C ILE A 51 5.80 -1.07 4.49
N VAL A 52 5.37 0.13 4.89
CA VAL A 52 6.19 1.03 5.72
C VAL A 52 5.88 0.81 7.20
N GLY A 53 6.91 0.49 7.98
CA GLY A 53 6.81 0.45 9.44
C GLY A 53 7.01 1.85 10.01
N VAL A 54 5.98 2.40 10.67
CA VAL A 54 6.10 3.68 11.39
C VAL A 54 6.44 3.37 12.84
N GLU A 55 7.69 3.62 13.22
CA GLU A 55 8.14 3.54 14.61
C GLU A 55 8.31 4.96 15.18
N VAL A 56 7.72 5.21 16.34
CA VAL A 56 7.90 6.48 17.05
C VAL A 56 9.20 6.41 17.84
N LYS A 57 10.24 7.07 17.35
CA LYS A 57 11.52 7.23 18.06
C LYS A 57 11.56 8.57 18.77
N PHE A 58 11.82 8.55 20.08
CA PHE A 58 12.01 9.75 20.89
C PHE A 58 13.49 10.14 20.89
N GLU A 59 13.93 10.79 19.81
CA GLU A 59 15.27 11.38 19.72
C GLU A 59 15.20 12.90 19.70
N LYS A 60 16.28 13.55 20.17
CA LYS A 60 16.42 15.01 20.11
C LYS A 60 16.69 15.42 18.66
N ILE A 61 15.64 15.83 17.95
CA ILE A 61 15.73 16.30 16.57
C ILE A 61 16.16 17.78 16.49
N GLN A 62 16.74 18.17 15.35
CA GLN A 62 17.03 19.57 15.07
C GLN A 62 15.72 20.34 14.91
N PHE A 63 15.68 21.56 15.45
CA PHE A 63 14.54 22.45 15.27
C PHE A 63 14.37 22.78 13.77
N PRO A 64 13.15 22.68 13.20
CA PRO A 64 12.94 22.86 11.78
C PRO A 64 13.17 24.31 11.37
N ALA A 65 13.44 24.53 10.08
CA ALA A 65 13.38 25.86 9.52
C ALA A 65 11.94 26.39 9.61
N VAL A 66 11.75 27.51 10.31
CA VAL A 66 10.46 28.20 10.38
C VAL A 66 10.50 29.38 9.42
N THR A 67 9.73 29.31 8.34
CA THR A 67 9.56 30.43 7.41
C THR A 67 8.26 31.15 7.72
N VAL A 68 8.35 32.43 8.09
CA VAL A 68 7.20 33.30 8.31
C VAL A 68 7.04 34.22 7.11
N CYS A 69 5.91 34.10 6.42
CA CYS A 69 5.57 34.96 5.29
C CYS A 69 4.52 35.99 5.72
N ASN A 70 4.68 37.23 5.26
CA ASN A 70 3.59 38.19 5.30
C ASN A 70 2.54 37.76 4.25
N LEU A 71 1.26 37.70 4.64
CA LEU A 71 0.16 37.41 3.72
C LEU A 71 0.00 38.49 2.64
N ASN A 72 0.50 39.69 2.92
CA ASN A 72 0.50 40.76 1.95
C ASN A 72 1.68 40.58 0.96
N PRO A 73 1.42 40.27 -0.32
CA PRO A 73 2.46 40.10 -1.33
C PRO A 73 3.14 41.43 -1.71
N TYR A 74 2.56 42.58 -1.34
CA TYR A 74 3.04 43.88 -1.77
C TYR A 74 3.26 44.84 -0.60
N LYS A 75 4.48 45.37 -0.48
CA LYS A 75 4.75 46.47 0.46
C LYS A 75 4.20 47.77 -0.11
N HIS A 76 3.19 48.36 0.54
CA HIS A 76 2.51 49.58 0.09
C HIS A 76 3.47 50.72 -0.28
N SER A 77 4.54 50.93 0.48
CA SER A 77 5.56 51.96 0.18
C SER A 77 6.30 51.70 -1.14
N LEU A 78 6.48 50.44 -1.55
CA LEU A 78 7.08 50.07 -2.82
C LEU A 78 6.09 50.24 -3.97
N VAL A 79 4.83 49.84 -3.75
CA VAL A 79 3.76 50.06 -4.74
C VAL A 79 3.60 51.55 -5.03
N GLN A 80 3.59 52.42 -4.02
CA GLN A 80 3.51 53.87 -4.27
C GLN A 80 4.71 54.42 -5.03
N ARG A 81 5.93 53.91 -4.77
CA ARG A 81 7.14 54.32 -5.49
C ARG A 81 7.13 53.87 -6.96
N PHE A 82 6.66 52.65 -7.23
CA PHE A 82 6.67 52.04 -8.56
C PHE A 82 5.36 52.20 -9.34
N SER A 83 4.26 52.63 -8.71
CA SER A 83 2.99 52.99 -9.36
C SER A 83 3.12 54.18 -10.33
N LYS A 84 4.21 54.95 -10.20
CA LYS A 84 4.60 55.96 -11.20
C LYS A 84 5.18 55.36 -12.49
N LEU A 85 5.50 54.05 -12.51
CA LEU A 85 5.95 53.34 -13.69
C LEU A 85 4.76 52.61 -14.36
N PRO A 86 4.53 52.80 -15.66
CA PRO A 86 3.37 52.23 -16.37
C PRO A 86 3.33 50.69 -16.38
N ILE A 87 4.46 50.03 -16.14
CA ILE A 87 4.59 48.56 -16.13
C ILE A 87 4.00 47.95 -14.85
N TYR A 88 4.11 48.61 -13.68
CA TYR A 88 3.75 48.02 -12.37
C TYR A 88 2.25 48.08 -12.04
N SER A 89 1.52 49.03 -12.64
CA SER A 89 0.08 49.23 -12.39
C SER A 89 -0.82 48.09 -12.91
N LYS A 90 -0.36 47.31 -13.90
CA LYS A 90 -1.17 46.24 -14.53
C LYS A 90 -1.12 44.91 -13.78
N GLU A 91 -0.07 44.65 -13.01
CA GLU A 91 0.11 43.37 -12.30
C GLU A 91 -0.45 43.38 -10.87
N ALA A 92 -0.52 44.54 -10.22
CA ALA A 92 -1.01 44.66 -8.83
C ALA A 92 -2.54 44.65 -8.68
N VAL A 93 -3.30 44.66 -9.78
CA VAL A 93 -4.79 44.73 -9.82
C VAL A 93 -5.41 43.46 -10.44
N ARG A 94 -4.58 42.48 -10.83
CA ARG A 94 -5.05 41.13 -11.18
C ARG A 94 -5.01 40.25 -9.95
#